data_AF-A0A135VY64-F1
#
_entry.id   AF-A0A135VY64-F1
#
_cell.length_a   1.000
_cell.length_b   1.000
_cell.length_c   1.000
_cell.angle_alpha   90.00
_cell.angle_beta   90.00
_cell.angle_gamma   90.00
#
_symmetry.space_group_name_H-M   'P 1'
#
loop_
_entity.id
_entity.type
_entity.pdbx_description
1 polymer ?
#
loop_
_entity_poly.entity_id
_entity_poly.type
_entity_poly.pdbx_seq_one_letter_code
_entity_poly.pdbx_strand_id
1 'polypeptide(L)'
;MSSRREDGIMARKETITMSIEELRRINIVRQAISKCITQKKAAELIGISYRQTKRIVERVRKEGEQGIIHRLRGRRSNRKIPEEVRAKIMELYHGQYPDFGPTLASEKLSERDGIEVDHETLRRWLRSEREWEWQRRRKKHKEWRQRKDYFGEMLQIDGSHHDWLEGRGPELVLMGYIDDATGIVYGRFYPYEGTMPAMDSFLRYIKKYGIPQSVYLDKHTTYKSPKKQSIEEQLRGEESMSQFERAMKELGVIMIYAGSPQAKGRIERLFGTFPTGSVWTGPTYQGDEISRYREPR
;
A
#
# COMPACT_ATOMS: atom_id res chain seq x y z
N MET A 1 -43.23 -7.60 -76.05
CA MET A 1 -43.09 -8.14 -74.67
C MET A 1 -41.89 -7.46 -74.06
N SER A 2 -42.06 -6.32 -73.40
CA SER A 2 -42.34 -6.18 -71.96
C SER A 2 -41.26 -6.84 -71.10
N SER A 3 -40.38 -6.02 -70.53
CA SER A 3 -39.82 -6.24 -69.21
C SER A 3 -39.30 -4.92 -68.66
N ARG A 4 -40.22 -4.14 -68.08
CA ARG A 4 -39.90 -3.19 -67.02
C ARG A 4 -39.16 -3.94 -65.91
N ARG A 5 -38.01 -3.42 -65.47
CA ARG A 5 -37.42 -3.70 -64.15
C ARG A 5 -36.98 -2.35 -63.62
N GLU A 6 -37.92 -1.61 -63.05
CA GLU A 6 -38.02 -1.43 -61.59
C GLU A 6 -36.79 -0.67 -61.07
N ASP A 7 -36.86 0.65 -61.23
CA ASP A 7 -36.06 1.63 -60.50
C ASP A 7 -36.33 1.47 -58.99
N GLY A 8 -35.50 0.67 -58.34
CA GLY A 8 -35.47 0.56 -56.88
C GLY A 8 -34.99 1.86 -56.27
N ILE A 9 -35.93 2.68 -55.78
CA ILE A 9 -35.69 3.83 -54.91
C ILE A 9 -35.03 3.32 -53.61
N MET A 10 -33.71 3.18 -53.59
CA MET A 10 -32.96 3.10 -52.34
C MET A 10 -32.86 4.52 -51.75
N ALA A 11 -33.93 4.93 -51.06
CA ALA A 11 -33.88 6.03 -50.13
C ALA A 11 -32.82 5.70 -49.06
N ARG A 12 -31.61 6.25 -49.22
CA ARG A 12 -30.57 6.22 -48.17
C ARG A 12 -31.20 6.81 -46.91
N LYS A 13 -31.47 5.97 -45.90
CA LYS A 13 -31.82 6.45 -44.56
C LYS A 13 -30.60 7.17 -44.00
N GLU A 14 -30.54 8.49 -44.19
CA GLU A 14 -29.56 9.34 -43.52
C GLU A 14 -29.78 9.24 -42.01
N THR A 15 -28.89 8.54 -41.32
CA THR A 15 -28.98 8.34 -39.87
C THR A 15 -28.27 9.48 -39.18
N ILE A 16 -29.00 10.30 -38.42
CA ILE A 16 -28.43 11.41 -37.66
C ILE A 16 -28.13 10.94 -36.24
N THR A 17 -26.85 10.89 -35.87
CA THR A 17 -26.43 10.53 -34.50
C THR A 17 -26.41 11.76 -33.60
N MET A 18 -27.23 11.75 -32.56
CA MET A 18 -27.36 12.86 -31.61
C MET A 18 -27.46 12.35 -30.16
N SER A 19 -27.06 13.16 -29.18
CA SER A 19 -27.28 12.82 -27.76
C SER A 19 -28.76 12.94 -27.39
N ILE A 20 -29.17 12.29 -26.29
CA ILE A 20 -30.52 12.41 -25.74
C ILE A 20 -30.87 13.88 -25.45
N GLU A 21 -29.88 14.67 -25.03
CA GLU A 21 -30.05 16.09 -24.77
C GLU A 21 -30.25 16.90 -26.06
N GLU A 22 -29.46 16.61 -27.10
CA GLU A 22 -29.62 17.24 -28.43
C GLU A 22 -31.01 16.92 -29.03
N LEU A 23 -31.50 15.68 -28.87
CA LEU A 23 -32.86 15.28 -29.22
C LEU A 23 -33.92 16.10 -28.48
N ARG A 24 -33.80 16.26 -27.14
CA ARG A 24 -34.76 17.08 -26.39
C ARG A 24 -34.76 18.54 -26.85
N ARG A 25 -33.57 19.10 -27.08
CA ARG A 25 -33.42 20.47 -27.57
C ARG A 25 -34.09 20.67 -28.92
N ILE A 26 -34.13 19.65 -29.77
CA ILE A 26 -34.70 19.78 -31.12
C ILE A 26 -36.19 20.06 -31.10
N ASN A 27 -36.91 19.42 -30.18
CA ASN A 27 -38.36 19.61 -30.02
C ASN A 27 -38.67 21.03 -29.55
N ILE A 28 -37.89 21.55 -28.60
CA ILE A 28 -38.04 22.92 -28.09
C ILE A 28 -37.68 23.94 -29.18
N VAL A 29 -36.60 23.71 -29.93
CA VAL A 29 -36.20 24.58 -31.04
C VAL A 29 -37.22 24.57 -32.17
N ARG A 30 -37.82 23.42 -32.50
CA ARG A 30 -38.93 23.32 -33.47
C ARG A 30 -40.13 24.17 -33.05
N GLN A 31 -40.54 24.11 -31.78
CA GLN A 31 -41.60 24.96 -31.24
C GLN A 31 -41.27 26.46 -31.31
N ALA A 32 -39.99 26.82 -31.11
CA ALA A 32 -39.54 28.20 -31.26
C ALA A 32 -39.51 28.66 -32.73
N ILE A 33 -39.23 27.75 -33.68
CA ILE A 33 -39.27 28.01 -35.12
C ILE A 33 -40.71 28.19 -35.61
N SER A 34 -41.63 27.33 -35.16
CA SER A 34 -43.06 27.38 -35.47
C SER A 34 -43.81 28.50 -34.74
N LYS A 35 -43.10 29.34 -33.98
CA LYS A 35 -43.64 30.46 -33.19
C LYS A 35 -44.64 30.05 -32.09
N CYS A 36 -44.67 28.79 -31.68
CA CYS A 36 -45.47 28.32 -30.55
C CYS A 36 -44.92 28.82 -29.20
N ILE A 37 -43.59 29.00 -29.12
CA ILE A 37 -42.92 29.59 -27.96
C ILE A 37 -41.95 30.68 -28.40
N THR A 38 -41.69 31.65 -27.52
CA THR A 38 -40.67 32.67 -27.79
C THR A 38 -39.27 32.08 -27.66
N GLN A 39 -38.30 32.64 -28.40
CA GLN A 39 -36.89 32.23 -28.27
C GLN A 39 -36.33 32.46 -26.85
N LYS A 40 -36.88 33.43 -26.11
CA LYS A 40 -36.54 33.65 -24.70
C LYS A 40 -37.03 32.49 -23.84
N LYS A 41 -38.27 32.02 -24.06
CA LYS A 41 -38.80 30.86 -23.35
C LYS A 41 -38.07 29.57 -23.70
N ALA A 42 -37.71 29.40 -24.96
CA ALA A 42 -36.87 28.28 -25.40
C ALA A 42 -35.50 28.26 -24.70
N ALA A 43 -34.89 29.43 -24.49
CA ALA A 43 -33.61 29.54 -23.78
C ALA A 43 -33.73 29.09 -22.31
N GLU A 44 -34.81 29.48 -21.62
CA GLU A 44 -35.13 29.03 -20.26
C GLU A 44 -35.31 27.50 -20.19
N LEU A 45 -36.08 26.93 -21.11
CA LEU A 45 -36.37 25.48 -21.14
C LEU A 45 -35.14 24.62 -21.46
N ILE A 46 -34.22 25.14 -22.28
CA ILE A 46 -32.98 24.45 -22.67
C ILE A 46 -31.86 24.68 -21.64
N GLY A 47 -31.94 25.74 -20.82
CA GLY A 47 -30.89 26.09 -19.85
C GLY A 47 -29.64 26.70 -20.49
N ILE A 48 -29.78 27.39 -21.63
CA ILE A 48 -28.66 28.06 -22.33
C ILE A 48 -28.95 29.54 -22.54
N SER A 49 -27.90 30.33 -22.81
CA SER A 49 -28.07 31.77 -23.04
C SER A 49 -28.96 32.07 -24.24
N TYR A 50 -29.75 33.15 -24.15
CA TYR A 50 -30.61 33.61 -25.24
C TYR A 50 -29.85 33.78 -26.58
N ARG A 51 -28.62 34.31 -26.54
CA ARG A 51 -27.77 34.46 -27.73
C ARG A 51 -27.44 33.11 -28.38
N GLN A 52 -27.17 32.09 -27.57
CA GLN A 52 -26.90 30.75 -28.06
C GLN A 52 -28.16 30.09 -28.63
N THR A 53 -29.31 30.25 -27.97
CA THR A 53 -30.62 29.80 -28.50
C THR A 53 -30.92 30.42 -29.85
N LYS A 54 -30.73 31.74 -30.00
CA LYS A 54 -30.92 32.44 -31.28
C LYS A 54 -30.03 31.86 -32.38
N ARG A 55 -28.74 31.62 -32.10
CA ARG A 55 -27.80 30.98 -33.05
C ARG A 55 -28.23 29.56 -33.44
N ILE A 56 -28.75 28.77 -32.49
CA ILE A 56 -29.23 27.41 -32.76
C ILE A 56 -30.50 27.45 -33.63
N VAL A 57 -31.45 28.33 -33.31
CA VAL A 57 -32.68 28.52 -34.10
C VAL A 57 -32.38 28.94 -35.54
N GLU A 58 -31.48 29.90 -35.73
CA GLU A 58 -31.03 30.31 -37.07
C GLU A 58 -30.33 29.18 -37.81
N ARG A 59 -29.56 28.35 -37.11
CA ARG A 59 -28.86 27.20 -37.71
C ARG A 59 -29.84 26.11 -38.12
N VAL A 60 -30.77 25.74 -37.26
CA VAL A 60 -31.79 24.71 -37.55
C VAL A 60 -32.71 25.17 -38.69
N ARG A 61 -32.96 26.48 -38.84
CA ARG A 61 -33.68 27.01 -40.02
C ARG A 61 -32.92 26.82 -41.34
N LYS A 62 -31.59 26.83 -41.33
CA LYS A 62 -30.74 26.71 -42.54
C LYS A 62 -30.35 25.27 -42.85
N GLU A 63 -29.99 24.51 -41.82
CA GLU A 63 -29.36 23.19 -41.91
C GLU A 63 -30.32 22.05 -41.48
N GLY A 64 -31.57 22.38 -41.15
CA GLY A 64 -32.53 21.42 -40.60
C GLY A 64 -32.08 20.86 -39.24
N GLU A 65 -32.46 19.62 -38.96
CA GLU A 65 -32.23 18.98 -37.66
C GLU A 65 -30.75 18.80 -37.31
N GLN A 66 -29.90 18.67 -38.33
CA GLN A 66 -28.45 18.55 -38.17
C GLN A 66 -27.82 19.81 -37.55
N GLY A 67 -28.49 20.97 -37.67
CA GLY A 67 -28.05 22.23 -37.08
C GLY A 67 -27.99 22.23 -35.55
N ILE A 68 -28.60 21.25 -34.87
CA ILE A 68 -28.52 21.14 -33.42
C ILE A 68 -27.26 20.42 -32.93
N ILE A 69 -26.63 19.64 -33.82
CA ILE A 69 -25.47 18.82 -33.48
C ILE A 69 -24.29 19.74 -33.16
N HIS A 70 -23.58 19.42 -32.09
CA HIS A 70 -22.38 20.15 -31.74
C HIS A 70 -21.30 20.03 -32.84
N ARG A 71 -20.83 21.16 -33.39
CA ARG A 71 -19.89 21.17 -34.55
C ARG A 71 -18.48 20.62 -34.25
N LEU A 72 -18.11 20.48 -32.98
CA LEU A 72 -16.86 19.79 -32.61
C LEU A 72 -17.06 18.27 -32.47
N ARG A 73 -18.30 17.76 -32.58
CA ARG A 73 -18.57 16.32 -32.55
C ARG A 73 -17.88 15.67 -33.75
N GLY A 74 -17.03 14.68 -33.47
CA GLY A 74 -16.21 13.99 -34.48
C GLY A 74 -14.98 14.76 -34.96
N ARG A 75 -14.78 16.03 -34.57
CA ARG A 75 -13.55 16.75 -34.90
C ARG A 75 -12.42 16.36 -33.96
N ARG A 76 -11.27 15.99 -34.53
CA ARG A 76 -10.02 15.83 -33.77
C ARG A 76 -9.60 17.20 -33.22
N SER A 77 -9.16 17.23 -31.96
CA SER A 77 -8.59 18.46 -31.39
C SER A 77 -7.33 18.84 -32.15
N ASN A 78 -7.19 20.11 -32.53
CA ASN A 78 -5.95 20.64 -33.13
C ASN A 78 -4.75 20.54 -32.18
N ARG A 79 -4.99 20.27 -30.88
CA ARG A 79 -3.96 20.06 -29.85
C ARG A 79 -3.63 18.58 -29.61
N LYS A 80 -4.26 17.64 -30.35
CA LYS A 80 -3.95 16.22 -30.19
C LYS A 80 -2.57 15.97 -30.78
N ILE A 81 -1.66 15.42 -29.96
CA ILE A 81 -0.35 14.95 -30.44
C ILE A 81 -0.59 13.94 -31.57
N PRO A 82 0.13 14.05 -32.71
CA PRO A 82 0.01 13.10 -33.81
C PRO A 82 0.23 11.66 -33.33
N GLU A 83 -0.54 10.72 -33.88
CA GLU A 83 -0.47 9.32 -33.45
C GLU A 83 0.93 8.71 -33.71
N GLU A 84 1.63 9.21 -34.73
CA GLU A 84 3.03 8.84 -35.03
C GLU A 84 3.99 9.22 -33.90
N VAL A 85 3.85 10.43 -33.35
CA VAL A 85 4.67 10.91 -32.23
C VAL A 85 4.35 10.11 -30.97
N ARG A 86 3.07 9.79 -30.74
CA ARG A 86 2.66 8.90 -29.66
C ARG A 86 3.31 7.52 -29.80
N ALA A 87 3.23 6.90 -30.99
CA ALA A 87 3.80 5.58 -31.22
C ALA A 87 5.30 5.54 -30.94
N LYS A 88 6.05 6.56 -31.43
CA LYS A 88 7.47 6.73 -31.14
C LYS A 88 7.78 6.87 -29.65
N ILE A 89 6.99 7.66 -28.92
CA ILE A 89 7.15 7.84 -27.47
C ILE A 89 6.93 6.52 -26.72
N MET A 90 5.90 5.76 -27.09
CA MET A 90 5.61 4.47 -26.46
C MET A 90 6.73 3.46 -26.76
N GLU A 91 7.22 3.39 -27.99
CA GLU A 91 8.35 2.51 -28.35
C GLU A 91 9.62 2.83 -27.54
N LEU A 92 9.96 4.12 -27.40
CA LEU A 92 11.10 4.56 -26.58
C LEU A 92 10.88 4.25 -25.09
N TYR A 93 9.66 4.43 -24.59
CA TYR A 93 9.30 4.10 -23.22
C TYR A 93 9.52 2.60 -22.94
N HIS A 94 9.03 1.71 -23.80
CA HIS A 94 9.19 0.26 -23.61
C HIS A 94 10.64 -0.21 -23.78
N GLY A 95 11.40 0.41 -24.68
CA GLY A 95 12.79 0.02 -24.94
C GLY A 95 13.78 0.51 -23.88
N GLN A 96 13.67 1.77 -23.46
CA GLN A 96 14.70 2.44 -22.67
C GLN A 96 14.27 2.82 -21.24
N TYR A 97 12.96 2.90 -20.98
CA TYR A 97 12.41 3.39 -19.71
C TYR A 97 11.31 2.50 -19.09
N PRO A 98 11.38 1.15 -19.17
CA PRO A 98 10.26 0.30 -18.76
C PRO A 98 9.89 0.45 -17.28
N ASP A 99 10.86 0.72 -16.41
CA ASP A 99 10.69 0.83 -14.95
C ASP A 99 10.38 2.26 -14.46
N PHE A 100 10.31 3.24 -15.36
CA PHE A 100 10.30 4.65 -14.98
C PHE A 100 8.87 5.18 -14.81
N GLY A 101 8.62 5.87 -13.69
CA GLY A 101 7.45 6.74 -13.43
C GLY A 101 7.06 7.61 -14.65
N PRO A 102 5.79 7.98 -14.91
CA PRO A 102 5.44 8.81 -16.07
C PRO A 102 6.09 10.20 -15.99
N THR A 103 6.36 10.67 -14.77
CA THR A 103 7.12 11.89 -14.49
C THR A 103 8.58 11.73 -14.91
N LEU A 104 9.26 10.70 -14.41
CA LEU A 104 10.68 10.48 -14.72
C LEU A 104 10.91 10.13 -16.20
N ALA A 105 9.99 9.36 -16.80
CA ALA A 105 10.02 9.06 -18.22
C ALA A 105 9.82 10.32 -19.08
N SER A 106 8.89 11.22 -18.71
CA SER A 106 8.71 12.52 -19.36
C SER A 106 9.97 13.38 -19.30
N GLU A 107 10.64 13.44 -18.14
CA GLU A 107 11.92 14.15 -17.98
C GLU A 107 13.01 13.56 -18.87
N LYS A 108 13.17 12.23 -18.91
CA LYS A 108 14.20 11.59 -19.74
C LYS A 108 13.93 11.65 -21.24
N LEU A 109 12.67 11.56 -21.65
CA LEU A 109 12.27 11.78 -23.03
C LEU A 109 12.64 13.20 -23.49
N SER A 110 12.51 14.19 -22.62
CA SER A 110 12.94 15.57 -22.93
C SER A 110 14.47 15.69 -22.96
N GLU A 111 15.16 15.22 -21.93
CA GLU A 111 16.61 15.37 -21.78
C GLU A 111 17.44 14.58 -22.81
N ARG A 112 17.06 13.34 -23.10
CA ARG A 112 17.87 12.41 -23.91
C ARG A 112 17.37 12.28 -25.34
N ASP A 113 16.05 12.30 -25.52
CA ASP A 113 15.42 12.04 -26.81
C ASP A 113 14.90 13.34 -27.47
N GLY A 114 14.93 14.47 -26.76
CA GLY A 114 14.48 15.79 -27.26
C GLY A 114 12.98 15.88 -27.48
N ILE A 115 12.19 15.01 -26.84
CA ILE A 115 10.74 14.93 -27.01
C ILE A 115 10.04 15.48 -25.76
N GLU A 116 9.41 16.64 -25.89
CA GLU A 116 8.56 17.18 -24.84
C GLU A 116 7.19 16.51 -24.84
N VAL A 117 6.90 15.77 -23.78
CA VAL A 117 5.58 15.23 -23.50
C VAL A 117 5.23 15.48 -22.04
N ASP A 118 4.03 16.00 -21.78
CA ASP A 118 3.58 16.19 -20.41
C ASP A 118 3.33 14.84 -19.71
N HIS A 119 3.82 14.72 -18.48
CA HIS A 119 3.72 13.52 -17.65
C HIS A 119 2.28 12.97 -17.50
N GLU A 120 1.25 13.83 -17.43
CA GLU A 120 -0.15 13.41 -17.34
C GLU A 120 -0.66 12.85 -18.67
N THR A 121 -0.14 13.35 -19.80
CA THR A 121 -0.43 12.78 -21.13
C THR A 121 0.18 11.38 -21.26
N LEU A 122 1.43 11.21 -20.86
CA LEU A 122 2.12 9.92 -20.86
C LEU A 122 1.44 8.91 -19.93
N ARG A 123 1.05 9.34 -18.72
CA ARG A 123 0.26 8.54 -17.77
C ARG A 123 -1.05 8.03 -18.38
N ARG A 124 -1.77 8.86 -19.14
CA ARG A 124 -3.04 8.46 -19.79
C ARG A 124 -2.82 7.42 -20.87
N TRP A 125 -1.76 7.55 -21.68
CA TRP A 125 -1.43 6.56 -22.70
C TRP A 125 -1.08 5.20 -22.08
N LEU A 126 -0.20 5.21 -21.08
CA LEU A 126 0.22 4.01 -20.35
C LEU A 126 -0.94 3.32 -19.62
N ARG A 127 -1.91 4.10 -19.10
CA ARG A 127 -3.14 3.56 -18.51
C ARG A 127 -4.08 2.97 -19.57
N SER A 128 -4.15 3.57 -20.76
CA SER A 128 -5.02 3.10 -21.85
C SER A 128 -4.56 1.76 -22.44
N GLU A 129 -3.25 1.48 -22.39
CA GLU A 129 -2.66 0.22 -22.85
C GLU A 129 -2.65 -0.86 -21.76
N ARG A 130 -3.28 -0.61 -20.60
CA ARG A 130 -3.34 -1.50 -19.41
C ARG A 130 -1.99 -1.85 -18.79
N GLU A 131 -0.90 -1.20 -19.22
CA GLU A 131 0.45 -1.54 -18.77
C GLU A 131 0.85 -0.84 -17.47
N TRP A 132 0.13 0.21 -17.08
CA TRP A 132 0.43 0.93 -15.85
C TRP A 132 -0.53 0.62 -14.70
N GLU A 133 -0.14 -0.33 -13.86
CA GLU A 133 -0.79 -0.62 -12.58
C GLU A 133 0.07 -0.27 -11.36
N TRP A 134 0.87 0.81 -11.40
CA TRP A 134 1.55 1.26 -10.18
C TRP A 134 0.57 1.93 -9.21
N GLN A 135 -0.14 1.11 -8.44
CA GLN A 135 -0.77 1.56 -7.21
C GLN A 135 0.31 1.65 -6.13
N ARG A 136 0.57 2.86 -5.64
CA ARG A 136 1.33 3.04 -4.41
C ARG A 136 0.63 2.24 -3.32
N ARG A 137 1.19 1.07 -2.95
CA ARG A 137 0.71 0.29 -1.81
C ARG A 137 0.76 1.21 -0.60
N ARG A 138 -0.40 1.69 -0.14
CA ARG A 138 -0.46 2.48 1.09
C ARG A 138 0.14 1.60 2.19
N LYS A 139 1.19 2.10 2.86
CA LYS A 139 1.68 1.44 4.07
C LYS A 139 0.48 1.31 4.99
N LYS A 140 0.17 0.08 5.44
CA LYS A 140 -0.92 -0.15 6.41
C LYS A 140 -0.70 0.82 7.58
N HIS A 141 -1.75 1.53 7.97
CA HIS A 141 -1.73 2.39 9.14
C HIS A 141 -1.24 1.57 10.33
N LYS A 142 -0.13 2.00 10.95
CA LYS A 142 0.40 1.35 12.14
C LYS A 142 -0.41 1.88 13.32
N GLU A 143 -1.46 1.17 13.71
CA GLU A 143 -2.19 1.50 14.93
C GLU A 143 -1.33 1.21 16.16
N TRP A 144 -1.24 2.19 17.04
CA TRP A 144 -0.55 2.07 18.32
C TRP A 144 -1.44 1.32 19.30
N ARG A 145 -0.96 0.22 19.87
CA ARG A 145 -1.61 -0.41 21.02
C ARG A 145 -1.48 0.53 22.23
N GLN A 146 -2.58 0.74 22.96
CA GLN A 146 -2.51 1.41 24.27
C GLN A 146 -1.58 0.63 25.22
N ARG A 147 -0.88 1.35 26.08
CA ARG A 147 -0.02 0.76 27.11
C ARG A 147 -0.87 0.05 28.17
N LYS A 148 -0.26 -0.88 28.88
CA LYS A 148 -0.78 -1.39 30.15
C LYS A 148 -0.75 -0.30 31.21
N ASP A 149 -1.60 -0.45 32.22
CA ASP A 149 -1.79 0.58 33.25
C ASP A 149 -0.77 0.40 34.39
N TYR A 150 -0.36 -0.84 34.67
CA TYR A 150 0.51 -1.15 35.80
C TYR A 150 1.78 -1.91 35.40
N PHE A 151 2.84 -1.67 36.17
CA PHE A 151 4.11 -2.37 36.07
C PHE A 151 3.91 -3.89 36.24
N GLY A 152 4.57 -4.69 35.40
CA GLY A 152 4.53 -6.14 35.46
C GLY A 152 3.28 -6.77 34.82
N GLU A 153 2.30 -5.99 34.36
CA GLU A 153 1.14 -6.55 33.63
C GLU A 153 1.56 -7.22 32.32
N MET A 154 2.51 -6.62 31.60
CA MET A 154 3.03 -7.18 30.35
C MET A 154 4.48 -6.77 30.12
N LEU A 155 5.33 -7.78 30.00
CA LEU A 155 6.75 -7.64 29.69
C LEU A 155 6.99 -8.02 28.23
N GLN A 156 7.53 -7.13 27.41
CA GLN A 156 7.93 -7.46 26.04
C GLN A 156 9.38 -7.96 26.05
N ILE A 157 9.63 -9.12 25.44
CA ILE A 157 10.97 -9.72 25.36
C ILE A 157 11.37 -9.86 23.89
N ASP A 158 12.61 -9.49 23.56
CA ASP A 158 13.16 -9.65 22.22
C ASP A 158 14.68 -9.92 22.28
N GLY A 159 15.15 -10.71 21.32
CA GLY A 159 16.56 -11.03 21.14
C GLY A 159 17.14 -10.21 19.99
N SER A 160 18.29 -9.58 20.21
CA SER A 160 18.93 -8.74 19.19
C SER A 160 20.37 -9.17 18.89
N HIS A 161 20.58 -9.50 17.61
CA HIS A 161 21.84 -9.97 17.02
C HIS A 161 22.65 -8.84 16.36
N HIS A 162 22.58 -7.60 16.88
CA HIS A 162 23.40 -6.51 16.34
C HIS A 162 24.89 -6.75 16.61
N ASP A 163 25.75 -6.14 15.79
CA ASP A 163 27.19 -6.04 16.07
C ASP A 163 27.44 -5.04 17.19
N TRP A 164 27.07 -5.44 18.42
CA TRP A 164 27.12 -4.61 19.62
C TRP A 164 28.53 -4.12 19.97
N LEU A 165 29.54 -4.83 19.49
CA LEU A 165 30.95 -4.51 19.73
C LEU A 165 31.62 -3.86 18.51
N GLU A 166 30.90 -3.65 17.41
CA GLU A 166 31.41 -3.04 16.17
C GLU A 166 32.68 -3.74 15.66
N GLY A 167 32.68 -5.07 15.67
CA GLY A 167 33.82 -5.89 15.26
C GLY A 167 35.02 -5.87 16.23
N ARG A 168 34.90 -5.22 17.40
CA ARG A 168 35.98 -5.16 18.41
C ARG A 168 35.97 -6.33 19.40
N GLY A 169 35.06 -7.28 19.25
CA GLY A 169 34.95 -8.43 20.13
C GLY A 169 34.05 -9.53 19.55
N PRO A 170 33.73 -10.56 20.35
CA PRO A 170 32.90 -11.68 19.89
C PRO A 170 31.47 -11.23 19.56
N GLU A 171 30.80 -11.97 18.68
CA GLU A 171 29.36 -11.79 18.45
C GLU A 171 28.59 -12.06 19.75
N LEU A 172 27.68 -11.15 20.09
CA LEU A 172 26.86 -11.22 21.29
C LEU A 172 25.39 -11.01 20.93
N VAL A 173 24.52 -11.67 21.67
CA VAL A 173 23.07 -11.51 21.59
C VAL A 173 22.60 -10.73 22.81
N LEU A 174 21.89 -9.62 22.59
CA LEU A 174 21.22 -8.90 23.67
C LEU A 174 19.84 -9.51 23.89
N MET A 175 19.62 -10.05 25.08
CA MET A 175 18.27 -10.39 25.57
C MET A 175 17.67 -9.16 26.23
N GLY A 176 16.74 -8.50 25.55
CA GLY A 176 16.11 -7.25 25.99
C GLY A 176 14.70 -7.46 26.52
N TYR A 177 14.33 -6.65 27.49
CA TYR A 177 13.04 -6.66 28.18
C TYR A 177 12.57 -5.21 28.33
N ILE A 178 11.31 -4.96 28.04
CA ILE A 178 10.67 -3.67 28.31
C ILE A 178 9.29 -3.86 28.93
N ASP A 179 9.10 -3.28 30.11
CA ASP A 179 7.79 -3.22 30.75
C ASP A 179 6.88 -2.29 29.94
N ASP A 180 5.69 -2.78 29.58
CA ASP A 180 4.83 -2.07 28.64
C ASP A 180 4.19 -0.80 29.23
N ALA A 181 3.90 -0.80 30.53
CA ALA A 181 3.29 0.33 31.23
C ALA A 181 4.30 1.46 31.43
N THR A 182 5.41 1.13 32.10
CA THR A 182 6.41 2.10 32.57
C THR A 182 7.49 2.41 31.54
N GLY A 183 7.77 1.47 30.62
CA GLY A 183 8.93 1.54 29.73
C GLY A 183 10.25 1.24 30.43
N ILE A 184 10.24 0.69 31.66
CA ILE A 184 11.46 0.24 32.33
C ILE A 184 12.10 -0.88 31.51
N VAL A 185 13.40 -0.74 31.31
CA VAL A 185 14.19 -1.63 30.49
C VAL A 185 15.09 -2.50 31.34
N TYR A 186 15.19 -3.76 30.97
CA TYR A 186 16.18 -4.70 31.47
C TYR A 186 16.82 -5.40 30.29
N GLY A 187 18.10 -5.76 30.39
CA GLY A 187 18.74 -6.52 29.33
C GLY A 187 20.08 -7.08 29.74
N ARG A 188 20.52 -8.12 29.02
CA ARG A 188 21.79 -8.79 29.27
C ARG A 188 22.36 -9.41 27.99
N PHE A 189 23.68 -9.32 27.83
CA PHE A 189 24.41 -9.92 26.73
C PHE A 189 24.74 -11.40 26.99
N TYR A 190 24.61 -12.21 25.95
CA TYR A 190 24.96 -13.62 25.93
C TYR A 190 25.76 -13.96 24.67
N PRO A 191 26.63 -14.98 24.70
CA PRO A 191 27.41 -15.40 23.54
C PRO A 191 26.58 -16.08 22.43
N TYR A 192 25.35 -16.51 22.72
CA TYR A 192 24.45 -17.14 21.75
C TYR A 192 22.99 -16.95 22.16
N GLU A 193 22.06 -17.13 21.22
CA GLU A 193 20.62 -17.24 21.50
C GLU A 193 20.25 -18.70 21.76
N GLY A 194 19.50 -18.96 22.84
CA GLY A 194 19.03 -20.31 23.15
C GLY A 194 18.24 -20.38 24.45
N THR A 195 17.79 -21.59 24.80
CA THR A 195 16.96 -21.82 25.99
C THR A 195 17.67 -21.43 27.29
N MET A 196 18.95 -21.78 27.45
CA MET A 196 19.71 -21.47 28.66
C MET A 196 19.89 -19.95 28.87
N PRO A 197 20.34 -19.17 27.85
CA PRO A 197 20.32 -17.71 27.91
C PRO A 197 18.96 -17.12 28.28
N ALA A 198 17.86 -17.60 27.69
CA ALA A 198 16.52 -17.10 28.00
C ALA A 198 16.07 -17.41 29.43
N MET A 199 16.34 -18.62 29.92
CA MET A 199 16.02 -19.03 31.29
C MET A 199 16.82 -18.24 32.33
N ASP A 200 18.14 -18.11 32.17
CA ASP A 200 18.99 -17.32 33.08
C ASP A 200 18.57 -15.85 33.06
N SER A 201 18.36 -15.29 31.87
CA SER A 201 17.99 -13.89 31.70
C SER A 201 16.65 -13.57 32.34
N PHE A 202 15.64 -14.45 32.16
CA PHE A 202 14.33 -14.26 32.77
C PHE A 202 14.36 -14.47 34.29
N LEU A 203 15.11 -15.46 34.78
CA LEU A 203 15.29 -15.65 36.23
C LEU A 203 15.90 -14.41 36.88
N ARG A 204 16.90 -13.79 36.25
CA ARG A 204 17.53 -12.57 36.76
C ARG A 204 16.58 -11.37 36.72
N TYR A 205 15.76 -11.27 35.67
CA TYR A 205 14.68 -10.27 35.63
C TYR A 205 13.74 -10.45 36.83
N ILE A 206 13.24 -11.68 37.06
CA ILE A 206 12.33 -11.98 38.16
C ILE A 206 12.95 -11.65 39.51
N LYS A 207 14.22 -12.02 39.73
CA LYS A 207 14.91 -11.71 40.99
C LYS A 207 15.00 -10.21 41.27
N LYS A 208 15.01 -9.37 40.22
CA LYS A 208 15.11 -7.91 40.35
C LYS A 208 13.74 -7.23 40.45
N TYR A 209 12.75 -7.70 39.69
CA TYR A 209 11.50 -6.97 39.46
C TYR A 209 10.23 -7.75 39.83
N GLY A 210 10.35 -9.03 40.19
CA GLY A 210 9.23 -9.93 40.43
C GLY A 210 8.73 -10.63 39.17
N ILE A 211 7.77 -11.53 39.36
CA ILE A 211 7.16 -12.33 38.29
C ILE A 211 6.13 -11.46 37.54
N PRO A 212 6.25 -11.25 36.22
CA PRO A 212 5.25 -10.53 35.45
C PRO A 212 3.99 -11.37 35.25
N GLN A 213 2.83 -10.74 35.04
CA GLN A 213 1.58 -11.43 34.74
C GLN A 213 1.58 -12.04 33.33
N SER A 214 2.15 -11.31 32.37
CA SER A 214 2.24 -11.77 30.98
C SER A 214 3.54 -11.38 30.31
N VAL A 215 3.94 -12.21 29.35
CA VAL A 215 5.12 -12.03 28.53
C VAL A 215 4.70 -11.98 27.06
N TYR A 216 5.15 -10.96 26.36
CA TYR A 216 4.90 -10.73 24.95
C TYR A 216 6.14 -11.09 24.12
N LEU A 217 6.01 -12.09 23.24
CA LEU A 217 7.08 -12.63 22.41
C LEU A 217 6.75 -12.54 20.92
N ASP A 218 7.79 -12.39 20.09
CA ASP A 218 7.66 -12.57 18.64
C ASP A 218 7.45 -14.05 18.28
N LYS A 219 6.75 -14.34 17.17
CA LYS A 219 6.62 -15.72 16.66
C LYS A 219 7.93 -16.26 16.10
N HIS A 220 8.86 -15.37 15.75
CA HIS A 220 10.14 -15.68 15.14
C HIS A 220 11.29 -15.87 16.14
N THR A 221 11.09 -15.57 17.42
CA THR A 221 12.12 -15.87 18.40
C THR A 221 12.24 -17.38 18.58
N THR A 222 13.47 -17.85 18.75
CA THR A 222 13.95 -19.24 18.77
C THR A 222 13.34 -20.10 19.90
N TYR A 223 12.30 -19.61 20.59
CA TYR A 223 11.65 -20.22 21.76
C TYR A 223 10.56 -21.23 21.41
N LYS A 224 10.31 -21.48 20.12
CA LYS A 224 9.45 -22.58 19.67
C LYS A 224 10.27 -23.83 19.40
N SER A 225 9.81 -24.97 19.91
CA SER A 225 10.40 -26.27 19.59
C SER A 225 10.39 -26.50 18.07
N PRO A 226 11.54 -26.81 17.42
CA PRO A 226 11.59 -27.13 16.00
C PRO A 226 11.01 -28.52 15.65
N LYS A 227 10.59 -29.31 16.64
CA LYS A 227 9.99 -30.63 16.39
C LYS A 227 8.61 -30.49 15.76
N LYS A 228 8.48 -30.92 14.49
CA LYS A 228 7.19 -31.33 13.93
C LYS A 228 6.61 -32.40 14.86
N GLN A 229 5.35 -32.20 15.27
CA GLN A 229 4.61 -33.12 16.11
C GLN A 229 4.71 -34.54 15.53
N SER A 230 5.00 -35.52 16.39
CA SER A 230 4.76 -36.91 16.03
C SER A 230 3.25 -37.15 15.94
N ILE A 231 2.84 -38.09 15.08
CA ILE A 231 1.42 -38.44 14.86
C ILE A 231 0.74 -38.85 16.19
N GLU A 232 1.49 -39.43 17.12
CA GLU A 232 1.02 -39.83 18.45
C GLU A 232 0.82 -38.65 19.43
N GLU A 233 1.52 -37.52 19.24
CA GLU A 233 1.33 -36.29 20.03
C GLU A 233 0.11 -35.50 19.54
N GLN A 234 -0.15 -35.48 18.22
CA GLN A 234 -1.38 -34.92 17.65
C GLN A 234 -2.64 -35.66 18.10
N LEU A 235 -2.57 -36.98 18.20
CA LEU A 235 -3.69 -37.82 18.65
C LEU A 235 -4.00 -37.67 20.16
N ARG A 236 -3.03 -37.20 20.97
CA ARG A 236 -3.20 -36.92 22.41
C ARG A 236 -3.60 -35.49 22.74
N GLY A 237 -3.58 -34.58 21.76
CA GLY A 237 -3.89 -33.16 21.97
C GLY A 237 -2.85 -32.41 22.81
N GLU A 238 -1.65 -32.95 22.98
CA GLU A 238 -0.57 -32.32 23.75
C GLU A 238 0.28 -31.43 22.82
N GLU A 239 0.20 -30.11 22.99
CA GLU A 239 1.08 -29.18 22.29
C GLU A 239 2.54 -29.35 22.79
N SER A 240 3.48 -29.54 21.86
CA SER A 240 4.91 -29.70 22.17
C SER A 240 5.52 -28.36 22.63
N MET A 241 5.43 -28.07 23.93
CA MET A 241 5.99 -26.87 24.55
C MET A 241 7.52 -26.94 24.69
N SER A 242 8.21 -25.81 24.45
CA SER A 242 9.62 -25.64 24.78
C SER A 242 9.85 -25.61 26.30
N GLN A 243 11.10 -25.83 26.75
CA GLN A 243 11.41 -25.77 28.19
C GLN A 243 11.16 -24.38 28.79
N PHE A 244 11.33 -23.32 27.99
CA PHE A 244 11.01 -21.96 28.42
C PHE A 244 9.51 -21.77 28.59
N GLU A 245 8.70 -22.29 27.66
CA GLU A 245 7.23 -22.25 27.74
C GLU A 245 6.71 -23.02 28.96
N ARG A 246 7.30 -24.19 29.25
CA ARG A 246 6.99 -24.97 30.47
C ARG A 246 7.27 -24.17 31.73
N ALA A 247 8.45 -23.53 31.81
CA ALA A 247 8.82 -22.70 32.95
C ALA A 247 7.87 -21.49 33.13
N MET A 248 7.48 -20.82 32.04
CA MET A 248 6.49 -19.73 32.12
C MET A 248 5.15 -20.22 32.68
N LYS A 249 4.69 -21.38 32.22
CA LYS A 249 3.44 -21.99 32.69
C LYS A 249 3.51 -22.35 34.18
N GLU A 250 4.61 -22.93 34.65
CA GLU A 250 4.82 -23.24 36.07
C GLU A 250 4.86 -21.98 36.94
N LEU A 251 5.42 -20.89 36.41
CA LEU A 251 5.44 -19.58 37.09
C LEU A 251 4.10 -18.83 37.02
N GLY A 252 3.08 -19.37 36.33
CA GLY A 252 1.79 -18.72 36.14
C GLY A 252 1.82 -17.51 35.19
N VAL A 253 2.84 -17.40 34.35
CA VAL A 253 3.03 -16.29 33.41
C VAL A 253 2.29 -16.58 32.10
N ILE A 254 1.41 -15.66 31.69
CA ILE A 254 0.66 -15.78 30.44
C ILE A 254 1.54 -15.43 29.24
N MET A 255 1.69 -16.36 28.28
CA MET A 255 2.46 -16.12 27.06
C MET A 255 1.57 -15.58 25.93
N ILE A 256 1.97 -14.44 25.37
CA ILE A 256 1.28 -13.78 24.26
C ILE A 256 2.22 -13.75 23.06
N TYR A 257 1.86 -14.44 21.97
CA TYR A 257 2.65 -14.47 20.74
C TYR A 257 2.13 -13.45 19.72
N ALA A 258 3.01 -12.60 19.20
CA ALA A 258 2.65 -11.59 18.22
C ALA A 258 2.19 -12.21 16.89
N GLY A 259 1.02 -11.79 16.39
CA GLY A 259 0.55 -12.11 15.04
C GLY A 259 1.03 -11.12 13.98
N SER A 260 1.63 -10.00 14.38
CA SER A 260 2.01 -8.95 13.44
C SER A 260 3.15 -8.04 13.93
N PRO A 261 3.96 -7.46 13.01
CA PRO A 261 5.07 -6.55 13.33
C PRO A 261 4.65 -5.24 14.00
N GLN A 262 3.35 -4.92 14.07
CA GLN A 262 2.87 -3.65 14.61
C GLN A 262 3.11 -3.51 16.13
N ALA A 263 3.21 -4.62 16.86
CA ALA A 263 3.43 -4.60 18.31
C ALA A 263 4.90 -4.41 18.72
N LYS A 264 5.84 -4.62 17.79
CA LYS A 264 7.28 -4.77 18.07
C LYS A 264 8.09 -3.46 18.04
N GLY A 265 7.51 -2.39 17.49
CA GLY A 265 8.23 -1.14 17.27
C GLY A 265 8.75 -0.43 18.53
N ARG A 266 8.47 -0.88 19.75
CA ARG A 266 9.02 -0.30 20.99
C ARG A 266 10.37 -0.89 21.36
N ILE A 267 10.47 -2.22 21.43
CA ILE A 267 11.74 -2.89 21.74
C ILE A 267 12.75 -2.76 20.59
N GLU A 268 12.29 -2.74 19.32
CA GLU A 268 13.14 -2.44 18.17
C GLU A 268 13.70 -1.01 18.19
N ARG A 269 12.87 -0.03 18.55
CA ARG A 269 13.34 1.36 18.73
C ARG A 269 14.31 1.46 19.89
N LEU A 270 14.04 0.74 20.98
CA LEU A 270 14.93 0.68 22.13
C LEU A 270 16.31 0.15 21.73
N PHE A 271 16.36 -0.93 20.95
CA PHE A 271 17.62 -1.46 20.42
C PHE A 271 18.38 -0.45 19.56
N GLY A 272 17.67 0.31 18.72
CA GLY A 272 18.26 1.40 17.94
C GLY A 272 18.69 2.63 18.75
N THR A 273 18.25 2.77 20.01
CA THR A 273 18.64 3.90 20.89
C THR A 273 19.80 3.60 21.83
N PHE A 274 20.21 2.33 21.98
CA PHE A 274 21.43 2.02 22.71
C PHE A 274 22.63 2.51 21.90
N PRO A 275 23.41 3.50 22.37
CA PRO A 275 24.57 3.95 21.64
C PRO A 275 25.61 2.84 21.63
N THR A 276 26.12 2.48 20.46
CA THR A 276 27.33 1.68 20.34
C THR A 276 28.44 2.38 21.13
N GLY A 277 28.86 1.78 22.25
CA GLY A 277 29.88 2.33 23.14
C GLY A 277 29.41 2.91 24.47
N SER A 278 28.13 2.81 24.85
CA SER A 278 27.72 3.13 26.23
C SER A 278 28.09 2.00 27.18
N VAL A 279 29.10 2.22 28.02
CA VAL A 279 29.39 1.38 29.17
C VAL A 279 28.18 1.41 30.10
N TRP A 280 27.42 0.33 30.13
CA TRP A 280 26.33 0.15 31.09
C TRP A 280 26.95 -0.11 32.46
N THR A 281 26.88 0.86 33.38
CA THR A 281 27.38 0.75 34.76
C THR A 281 26.39 -0.04 35.64
N GLY A 282 26.06 -1.26 35.23
CA GLY A 282 25.50 -2.28 36.11
C GLY A 282 26.62 -3.06 36.81
N PRO A 283 26.33 -3.87 37.85
CA PRO A 283 27.37 -4.54 38.62
C PRO A 283 28.29 -5.32 37.68
N THR A 284 29.56 -4.93 37.74
CA THR A 284 30.67 -5.47 36.96
C THR A 284 30.67 -6.98 37.03
N TYR A 285 30.87 -7.58 35.85
CA TYR A 285 31.12 -8.99 35.66
C TYR A 285 32.28 -9.45 36.55
N GLN A 286 32.03 -10.22 37.60
CA GLN A 286 33.07 -11.00 38.29
C GLN A 286 33.15 -12.35 37.58
N GLY A 287 34.29 -12.61 36.94
CA GLY A 287 34.51 -13.68 35.96
C GLY A 287 34.70 -15.09 36.52
N ASP A 288 34.12 -15.46 37.66
CA ASP A 288 34.50 -16.70 38.36
C ASP A 288 33.54 -17.89 38.25
N GLU A 289 32.46 -17.83 37.46
CA GLU A 289 31.48 -18.94 37.37
C GLU A 289 31.43 -19.69 36.02
N ILE A 290 32.47 -19.61 35.19
CA ILE A 290 32.52 -20.33 33.90
C ILE A 290 33.03 -21.79 34.04
N SER A 291 33.50 -22.23 35.22
CA SER A 291 34.08 -23.58 35.35
C SER A 291 33.08 -24.75 35.48
N ARG A 292 31.76 -24.48 35.57
CA ARG A 292 30.77 -25.54 35.89
C ARG A 292 29.96 -26.10 34.73
N TYR A 293 30.13 -25.60 33.50
CA TYR A 293 29.48 -26.16 32.32
C TYR A 293 30.52 -26.74 31.36
N ARG A 294 31.19 -27.82 31.80
CA ARG A 294 31.74 -28.82 30.89
C ARG A 294 30.67 -29.89 30.71
N GLU A 295 30.17 -30.04 29.49
CA GLU A 295 29.31 -31.16 29.10
C GLU A 295 30.01 -32.49 29.44
N PRO A 296 29.35 -33.45 30.12
CA PRO A 296 29.84 -34.81 30.16
C PRO A 296 29.67 -35.43 28.76
N ARG A 297 30.75 -36.03 28.25
CA ARG A 297 30.73 -36.89 27.06
C ARG A 297 29.88 -38.13 27.28
#